data_AF-U5Q6K5-F1
#
_entry.id   AF-U5Q6K5-F1
#
_cell.length_a   1.000
_cell.length_b   1.000
_cell.length_c   1.000
_cell.angle_alpha   90.00
_cell.angle_beta   90.00
_cell.angle_gamma   90.00
#
_symmetry.space_group_name_H-M   'P 1'
#
loop_
_entity.id
_entity.type
_entity.pdbx_description
1 polymer ?
#
loop_
_entity_poly.entity_id
_entity_poly.type
_entity_poly.pdbx_seq_one_letter_code
_entity_poly.pdbx_strand_id
1 'polypeptide(L)'
;MHRYDYIIVGSGLAGLYASYRASLYGKVALITKTTVRESNSYYAQGGIAAVTDEEDRPAFHFDDTVTAGRGLCDYNAVDILVNEGPHRIVDLVRDGMKFDMLGDSFALGLEGGHHMRRILHAGGDVTGMKITNFMIEKVLADKNIILFENHTVLSIIQETGKCYGVRTWNSETESEEIFMGNYTFLASGGASAIFKRTTNPHTTTGDGIALAYEADCKIADMEFVQFHPTALYTETDKTFLISEAVRGEGAQLLNLKGERFMPAIHELAELAPRDVVARSIFRQILQQDEPYVHLSLKHIDPERIKSRFPNIFEKCRQLGIDMTDKIPVAPAAHYMVGGVRSDVNGRTNIENLYVCGELASTGIMGANRLASNSLLECLVFGYRAVEDTREISTGKSSNEVITDLKPIYRKDPSKEEMFRNLKVKVSNLMNDNAGIIRNEKLLSEGLEILEKEKEALGNDKEEYYTLLSYNLITVAELIIKPAIYRKESRGGHYREDYPHEENSFIKHIIQQKGRPIGAIPVDDK
;
A
#
# COMPACT_ATOMS: atom_id res chain seq x y z
N MET A 1 6.30 -28.29 11.46
CA MET A 1 5.16 -28.20 10.52
C MET A 1 3.92 -27.92 11.34
N HIS A 2 3.26 -26.81 11.07
CA HIS A 2 2.07 -26.34 11.77
C HIS A 2 0.84 -26.50 10.88
N ARG A 3 -0.33 -26.78 11.48
CA ARG A 3 -1.59 -26.96 10.75
C ARG A 3 -2.66 -26.03 11.30
N TYR A 4 -3.30 -25.29 10.41
CA TYR A 4 -4.35 -24.32 10.70
C TYR A 4 -5.45 -24.42 9.64
N ASP A 5 -6.62 -23.86 9.92
CA ASP A 5 -7.67 -23.74 8.91
C ASP A 5 -7.36 -22.55 7.98
N TYR A 6 -6.88 -21.45 8.58
CA TYR A 6 -6.53 -20.21 7.90
C TYR A 6 -5.09 -19.80 8.19
N ILE A 7 -4.36 -19.43 7.14
CA ILE A 7 -3.05 -18.79 7.23
C ILE A 7 -3.18 -17.36 6.71
N ILE A 8 -2.90 -16.36 7.54
CA ILE A 8 -2.88 -14.95 7.12
C ILE A 8 -1.44 -14.44 7.20
N VAL A 9 -0.94 -13.91 6.08
CA VAL A 9 0.41 -13.37 5.94
C VAL A 9 0.35 -11.85 5.93
N GLY A 10 0.80 -11.23 7.03
CA GLY A 10 0.85 -9.79 7.24
C GLY A 10 -0.10 -9.32 8.33
N SER A 11 0.40 -8.46 9.22
CA SER A 11 -0.33 -7.95 10.40
C SER A 11 -0.72 -6.48 10.29
N GLY A 12 -0.90 -5.96 9.07
CA GLY A 12 -1.58 -4.67 8.85
C GLY A 12 -3.09 -4.79 9.10
N LEU A 13 -3.84 -3.70 8.90
CA LEU A 13 -5.29 -3.67 9.16
C LEU A 13 -6.04 -4.80 8.41
N ALA A 14 -5.72 -5.03 7.14
CA ALA A 14 -6.36 -6.08 6.34
C ALA A 14 -6.14 -7.47 6.94
N GLY A 15 -4.91 -7.81 7.32
CA GLY A 15 -4.59 -9.11 7.90
C GLY A 15 -5.12 -9.30 9.32
N LEU A 16 -5.06 -8.25 10.17
CA LEU A 16 -5.66 -8.29 11.50
C LEU A 16 -7.17 -8.47 11.44
N TYR A 17 -7.84 -7.72 10.56
CA TYR A 17 -9.28 -7.82 10.37
C TYR A 17 -9.69 -9.17 9.79
N ALA A 18 -9.01 -9.65 8.74
CA ALA A 18 -9.24 -10.98 8.19
C ALA A 18 -9.01 -12.08 9.24
N SER A 19 -7.97 -11.98 10.06
CA SER A 19 -7.72 -12.94 11.15
C SER A 19 -8.84 -12.96 12.18
N TYR A 20 -9.30 -11.79 12.62
CA TYR A 20 -10.40 -11.66 13.57
C TYR A 20 -11.73 -12.18 13.01
N ARG A 21 -11.96 -12.02 11.70
CA ARG A 21 -13.15 -12.59 11.05
C ARG A 21 -13.03 -14.10 10.87
N ALA A 22 -11.87 -14.60 10.44
CA ALA A 22 -11.64 -16.02 10.18
C ALA A 22 -11.66 -16.88 11.45
N SER A 23 -11.32 -16.30 12.60
CA SER A 23 -11.34 -16.98 13.90
C SER A 23 -12.73 -17.46 14.34
N LEU A 24 -13.80 -16.90 13.75
CA LEU A 24 -15.17 -17.36 13.90
C LEU A 24 -15.41 -18.73 13.26
N TYR A 25 -14.57 -19.13 12.30
CA TYR A 25 -14.78 -20.30 11.44
C TYR A 25 -13.70 -21.37 11.58
N GLY A 26 -12.53 -21.04 12.15
CA GLY A 26 -11.46 -22.01 12.33
C GLY A 26 -10.25 -21.45 13.09
N LYS A 27 -9.22 -22.27 13.22
CA LYS A 27 -7.94 -21.87 13.81
C LYS A 27 -7.13 -21.07 12.80
N VAL A 28 -6.54 -19.98 13.29
CA VAL A 28 -5.84 -18.98 12.48
C VAL A 28 -4.37 -18.91 12.87
N ALA A 29 -3.47 -18.98 11.89
CA ALA A 29 -2.10 -18.51 12.02
C ALA A 29 -1.98 -17.12 11.39
N LEU A 30 -1.70 -16.10 12.21
CA LEU A 30 -1.32 -14.77 11.74
C LEU A 30 0.19 -14.66 11.73
N ILE A 31 0.79 -14.56 10.56
CA ILE A 31 2.25 -14.57 10.36
C ILE A 31 2.71 -13.16 10.00
N THR A 32 3.70 -12.62 10.70
CA THR A 32 4.30 -11.32 10.40
C THR A 32 5.80 -11.37 10.53
N LYS A 33 6.50 -10.67 9.63
CA LYS A 33 7.97 -10.74 9.51
C LYS A 33 8.74 -9.94 10.54
N THR A 34 8.06 -9.03 11.25
CA THR A 34 8.62 -8.20 12.31
C THR A 34 7.67 -8.28 13.51
N THR A 35 7.36 -7.15 14.14
CA THR A 35 6.33 -7.07 15.17
C THR A 35 4.96 -6.74 14.57
N VAL A 36 3.89 -7.07 15.31
CA VAL A 36 2.49 -6.86 14.93
C VAL A 36 2.15 -5.37 14.75
N ARG A 37 2.92 -4.47 15.39
CA ARG A 37 2.72 -3.02 15.33
C ARG A 37 3.41 -2.36 14.13
N GLU A 38 4.33 -3.04 13.47
CA GLU A 38 5.09 -2.45 12.37
C GLU A 38 4.35 -2.65 11.03
N SER A 39 3.54 -1.66 10.61
CA SER A 39 2.77 -1.72 9.36
C SER A 39 2.41 -0.33 8.82
N ASN A 40 2.12 -0.24 7.51
CA ASN A 40 1.56 0.98 6.88
C ASN A 40 0.30 1.46 7.61
N SER A 41 -0.57 0.54 8.01
CA SER A 41 -1.82 0.86 8.73
C SER A 41 -1.56 1.55 10.06
N TYR A 42 -0.53 1.14 10.81
CA TYR A 42 -0.18 1.75 12.09
C TYR A 42 0.23 3.22 11.94
N TYR A 43 0.96 3.55 10.88
CA TYR A 43 1.46 4.91 10.61
C TYR A 43 0.48 5.78 9.80
N ALA A 44 -0.69 5.27 9.41
CA ALA A 44 -1.67 6.06 8.69
C ALA A 44 -2.24 7.19 9.56
N GLN A 45 -2.06 8.43 9.09
CA GLN A 45 -2.49 9.63 9.80
C GLN A 45 -3.92 10.06 9.44
N GLY A 46 -4.26 9.98 8.15
CA GLY A 46 -5.58 10.34 7.64
C GLY A 46 -6.68 9.42 8.17
N GLY A 47 -7.93 9.78 7.91
CA GLY A 47 -9.06 9.01 8.41
C GLY A 47 -9.44 7.82 7.52
N ILE A 48 -10.60 7.24 7.82
CA ILE A 48 -11.26 6.22 7.01
C ILE A 48 -12.52 6.84 6.38
N ALA A 49 -12.64 6.76 5.05
CA ALA A 49 -13.81 7.28 4.36
C ALA A 49 -14.96 6.27 4.45
N ALA A 50 -16.12 6.70 4.95
CA ALA A 50 -17.35 5.93 4.89
C ALA A 50 -18.56 6.85 5.02
N VAL A 51 -19.64 6.54 4.29
CA VAL A 51 -20.89 7.29 4.34
C VAL A 51 -21.67 6.95 5.60
N THR A 52 -21.53 7.76 6.63
CA THR A 52 -22.23 7.59 7.93
C THR A 52 -23.17 8.75 8.27
N ASP A 53 -23.19 9.80 7.45
CA ASP A 53 -24.05 10.97 7.60
C ASP A 53 -25.31 10.87 6.72
N GLU A 54 -26.43 11.42 7.18
CA GLU A 54 -27.71 11.39 6.46
C GLU A 54 -27.73 12.31 5.22
N GLU A 55 -26.88 13.35 5.19
CA GLU A 55 -26.76 14.27 4.07
C GLU A 55 -25.88 13.71 2.93
N ASP A 56 -25.16 12.62 3.20
CA ASP A 56 -24.26 11.97 2.26
C ASP A 56 -24.84 10.65 1.72
N ARG A 57 -24.31 10.16 0.59
CA ARG A 57 -24.80 8.96 -0.09
C ARG A 57 -23.64 8.15 -0.69
N PRO A 58 -23.73 6.81 -0.71
CA PRO A 58 -22.74 5.96 -1.38
C PRO A 58 -22.47 6.37 -2.83
N ALA A 59 -23.49 6.82 -3.56
CA ALA A 59 -23.35 7.33 -4.93
C ALA A 59 -22.38 8.52 -5.05
N PHE A 60 -22.36 9.43 -4.06
CA PHE A 60 -21.40 10.55 -4.07
C PHE A 60 -19.97 10.05 -3.80
N HIS A 61 -19.81 9.08 -2.89
CA HIS A 61 -18.50 8.46 -2.65
C HIS A 61 -18.02 7.68 -3.88
N PHE A 62 -18.94 7.03 -4.58
CA PHE A 62 -18.68 6.34 -5.83
C PHE A 62 -18.08 7.31 -6.84
N ASP A 63 -18.77 8.42 -7.12
CA ASP A 63 -18.36 9.43 -8.10
C ASP A 63 -16.99 10.03 -7.76
N ASP A 64 -16.74 10.33 -6.48
CA ASP A 64 -15.44 10.79 -5.96
C ASP A 64 -14.34 9.77 -6.28
N THR A 65 -14.63 8.48 -6.06
CA THR A 65 -13.68 7.38 -6.24
C THR A 65 -13.38 7.13 -7.72
N VAL A 66 -14.40 7.01 -8.59
CA VAL A 66 -14.18 6.78 -10.03
C VAL A 66 -13.49 7.97 -10.70
N THR A 67 -13.80 9.19 -10.27
CA THR A 67 -13.14 10.41 -10.76
C THR A 67 -11.67 10.43 -10.35
N ALA A 68 -11.37 10.13 -9.08
CA ALA A 68 -9.99 10.05 -8.58
C ALA A 68 -9.19 8.95 -9.28
N GLY A 69 -9.82 7.82 -9.64
CA GLY A 69 -9.19 6.70 -10.33
C GLY A 69 -8.97 6.88 -11.83
N ARG A 70 -9.37 8.03 -12.40
CA ARG A 70 -9.04 8.44 -13.79
C ARG A 70 -9.44 7.42 -14.86
N GLY A 71 -10.62 6.83 -14.71
CA GLY A 71 -11.18 5.90 -15.69
C GLY A 71 -10.62 4.46 -15.65
N LEU A 72 -9.79 4.12 -14.66
CA LEU A 72 -9.29 2.75 -14.47
C LEU A 72 -9.93 2.04 -13.27
N CYS A 73 -10.95 2.60 -12.65
CA CYS A 73 -11.64 1.91 -11.57
C CYS A 73 -12.51 0.76 -12.10
N ASP A 74 -12.50 -0.40 -11.42
CA ASP A 74 -13.50 -1.45 -11.60
C ASP A 74 -14.80 -1.04 -10.86
N TYR A 75 -15.87 -0.74 -11.60
CA TYR A 75 -17.08 -0.11 -11.03
C TYR A 75 -17.76 -1.01 -9.99
N ASN A 76 -17.84 -2.31 -10.24
CA ASN A 76 -18.42 -3.26 -9.27
C ASN A 76 -17.63 -3.27 -7.94
N ALA A 77 -16.30 -3.18 -8.00
CA ALA A 77 -15.48 -3.13 -6.79
C ALA A 77 -15.69 -1.82 -6.03
N VAL A 78 -15.80 -0.68 -6.73
CA VAL A 78 -16.09 0.62 -6.11
C VAL A 78 -17.48 0.62 -5.49
N ASP A 79 -18.49 0.11 -6.18
CA ASP A 79 -19.87 0.01 -5.67
C ASP A 79 -19.93 -0.80 -4.37
N ILE A 80 -19.26 -1.97 -4.35
CA ILE A 80 -19.14 -2.79 -3.13
C ILE A 80 -18.46 -2.00 -2.01
N LEU A 81 -17.34 -1.33 -2.29
CA LEU A 81 -16.61 -0.55 -1.29
C LEU A 81 -17.50 0.50 -0.62
N VAL A 82 -18.20 1.32 -1.42
CA VAL A 82 -18.95 2.47 -0.89
C VAL A 82 -20.25 2.05 -0.21
N ASN A 83 -20.89 0.96 -0.65
CA ASN A 83 -22.13 0.47 -0.03
C ASN A 83 -21.87 -0.40 1.20
N GLU A 84 -20.80 -1.20 1.22
CA GLU A 84 -20.47 -2.05 2.38
C GLU A 84 -19.60 -1.35 3.42
N GLY A 85 -18.88 -0.30 3.03
CA GLY A 85 -18.01 0.46 3.92
C GLY A 85 -18.69 0.93 5.21
N PRO A 86 -19.88 1.56 5.15
CA PRO A 86 -20.63 1.97 6.35
C PRO A 86 -20.93 0.81 7.30
N HIS A 87 -21.26 -0.39 6.78
CA HIS A 87 -21.48 -1.57 7.60
C HIS A 87 -20.22 -2.00 8.35
N ARG A 88 -19.04 -1.90 7.71
CA ARG A 88 -17.77 -2.20 8.37
C ARG A 88 -17.44 -1.21 9.49
N ILE A 89 -17.81 0.06 9.35
CA ILE A 89 -17.70 1.03 10.44
C ILE A 89 -18.62 0.65 11.60
N VAL A 90 -19.88 0.29 11.32
CA VAL A 90 -20.83 -0.18 12.33
C VAL A 90 -20.31 -1.41 13.06
N ASP A 91 -19.72 -2.37 12.35
CA ASP A 91 -19.10 -3.56 12.95
C ASP A 91 -18.00 -3.15 13.96
N LEU A 92 -17.08 -2.26 13.57
CA LEU A 92 -16.01 -1.79 14.45
C LEU A 92 -16.55 -1.07 15.70
N VAL A 93 -17.55 -0.19 15.54
CA VAL A 93 -18.16 0.54 16.65
C VAL A 93 -18.87 -0.42 17.61
N ARG A 94 -19.61 -1.39 17.09
CA ARG A 94 -20.26 -2.44 17.88
C ARG A 94 -19.24 -3.24 18.69
N ASP A 95 -18.07 -3.50 18.11
CA ASP A 95 -16.99 -4.23 18.78
C ASP A 95 -16.22 -3.36 19.79
N GLY A 96 -16.55 -2.06 19.89
CA GLY A 96 -16.03 -1.13 20.91
C GLY A 96 -15.00 -0.12 20.41
N MET A 97 -14.77 -0.03 19.08
CA MET A 97 -13.91 1.01 18.51
C MET A 97 -14.52 2.40 18.74
N LYS A 98 -13.69 3.36 19.13
CA LYS A 98 -14.11 4.74 19.36
C LYS A 98 -13.55 5.67 18.29
N PHE A 99 -14.44 6.28 17.54
CA PHE A 99 -14.12 7.39 16.63
C PHE A 99 -14.35 8.73 17.34
N ASP A 100 -13.76 9.79 16.79
CA ASP A 100 -13.94 11.15 17.29
C ASP A 100 -15.39 11.61 17.06
N MET A 101 -15.98 12.26 18.08
CA MET A 101 -17.40 12.64 18.10
C MET A 101 -17.54 14.17 18.14
N LEU A 102 -18.61 14.69 17.53
CA LEU A 102 -19.09 16.06 17.66
C LEU A 102 -20.49 16.03 18.27
N GLY A 103 -20.57 16.14 19.60
CA GLY A 103 -21.83 15.87 20.30
C GLY A 103 -22.20 14.39 20.18
N ASP A 104 -23.38 14.11 19.63
CA ASP A 104 -23.91 12.75 19.47
C ASP A 104 -23.61 12.13 18.08
N SER A 105 -22.98 12.87 17.17
CA SER A 105 -22.61 12.40 15.82
C SER A 105 -21.10 12.25 15.66
N PHE A 106 -20.66 11.54 14.61
CA PHE A 106 -19.23 11.45 14.28
C PHE A 106 -18.67 12.80 13.83
N ALA A 107 -17.46 13.12 14.26
CA ALA A 107 -16.73 14.27 13.76
C ALA A 107 -16.13 13.94 12.38
N LEU A 108 -16.79 14.40 11.31
CA LEU A 108 -16.41 14.08 9.93
C LEU A 108 -15.49 15.14 9.31
N GLY A 109 -14.36 14.67 8.78
CA GLY A 109 -13.38 15.46 8.03
C GLY A 109 -13.64 15.48 6.52
N LEU A 110 -12.89 16.35 5.83
CA LEU A 110 -12.82 16.45 4.37
C LEU A 110 -11.35 16.37 3.96
N GLU A 111 -11.00 15.45 3.06
CA GLU A 111 -9.68 15.30 2.46
C GLU A 111 -9.80 15.40 0.93
N GLY A 112 -8.67 15.58 0.24
CA GLY A 112 -8.66 15.85 -1.19
C GLY A 112 -9.39 14.81 -2.03
N GLY A 113 -10.17 15.32 -3.00
CA GLY A 113 -10.96 14.53 -3.94
C GLY A 113 -12.37 14.18 -3.47
N HIS A 114 -12.69 14.35 -2.18
CA HIS A 114 -14.05 14.16 -1.67
C HIS A 114 -14.89 15.44 -1.84
N HIS A 115 -16.17 15.30 -2.22
CA HIS A 115 -17.11 16.42 -2.22
C HIS A 115 -17.88 16.57 -0.90
N MET A 116 -18.00 15.48 -0.12
CA MET A 116 -18.71 15.45 1.16
C MET A 116 -17.79 15.15 2.34
N ARG A 117 -18.17 15.62 3.53
CA ARG A 117 -17.48 15.28 4.79
C ARG A 117 -17.84 13.85 5.20
N ARG A 118 -16.96 12.89 4.91
CA ARG A 118 -17.22 11.46 5.16
C ARG A 118 -16.08 10.73 5.85
N ILE A 119 -15.09 11.48 6.34
CA ILE A 119 -13.84 10.90 6.81
C ILE A 119 -13.86 10.84 8.33
N LEU A 120 -14.00 9.61 8.86
CA LEU A 120 -13.94 9.35 10.29
C LEU A 120 -12.50 9.38 10.78
N HIS A 121 -12.29 10.04 11.91
CA HIS A 121 -11.00 10.09 12.59
C HIS A 121 -11.08 9.42 13.96
N ALA A 122 -9.92 9.00 14.48
CA ALA A 122 -9.81 8.53 15.85
C ALA A 122 -8.52 9.08 16.48
N GLY A 123 -8.67 9.91 17.52
CA GLY A 123 -7.56 10.57 18.20
C GLY A 123 -6.91 11.68 17.36
N GLY A 124 -7.67 12.32 16.47
CA GLY A 124 -7.14 13.34 15.55
C GLY A 124 -6.42 12.72 14.34
N ASP A 125 -5.14 13.06 14.14
CA ASP A 125 -4.31 12.68 12.99
C ASP A 125 -3.55 11.35 13.18
N VAL A 126 -4.11 10.44 13.99
CA VAL A 126 -3.53 9.10 14.28
C VAL A 126 -4.54 7.96 14.13
N THR A 127 -5.53 8.13 13.25
CA THR A 127 -6.63 7.17 13.06
C THR A 127 -6.13 5.75 12.77
N GLY A 128 -5.11 5.62 11.91
CA GLY A 128 -4.51 4.32 11.58
C GLY A 128 -3.94 3.61 12.80
N MET A 129 -3.21 4.33 13.66
CA MET A 129 -2.67 3.79 14.91
C MET A 129 -3.80 3.32 15.84
N LYS A 130 -4.87 4.10 15.98
CA LYS A 130 -6.00 3.75 16.86
C LYS A 130 -6.74 2.51 16.39
N ILE A 131 -7.11 2.45 15.11
CA ILE A 131 -7.82 1.29 14.54
C ILE A 131 -6.92 0.04 14.58
N THR A 132 -5.66 0.17 14.18
CA THR A 132 -4.73 -0.96 14.18
C THR A 132 -4.51 -1.50 15.59
N ASN A 133 -4.32 -0.64 16.59
CA ASN A 133 -4.20 -1.06 17.99
C ASN A 133 -5.45 -1.77 18.51
N PHE A 134 -6.63 -1.23 18.21
CA PHE A 134 -7.89 -1.87 18.56
C PHE A 134 -7.98 -3.29 17.98
N MET A 135 -7.61 -3.47 16.70
CA MET A 135 -7.62 -4.78 16.07
C MET A 135 -6.54 -5.72 16.61
N ILE A 136 -5.35 -5.21 16.96
CA ILE A 136 -4.32 -5.98 17.65
C ILE A 136 -4.85 -6.50 18.99
N GLU A 137 -5.51 -5.67 19.78
CA GLU A 137 -6.10 -6.08 21.06
C GLU A 137 -7.15 -7.18 20.87
N LYS A 138 -8.01 -7.08 19.85
CA LYS A 138 -8.99 -8.12 19.50
C LYS A 138 -8.31 -9.44 19.12
N VAL A 139 -7.27 -9.37 18.29
CA VAL A 139 -6.52 -10.55 17.84
C VAL A 139 -5.80 -11.24 19.00
N LEU A 140 -5.11 -10.48 19.86
CA LEU A 140 -4.37 -11.04 21.00
C LEU A 140 -5.30 -11.62 22.07
N ALA A 141 -6.54 -11.16 22.16
CA ALA A 141 -7.54 -11.70 23.08
C ALA A 141 -8.24 -12.96 22.57
N ASP A 142 -8.14 -13.28 21.27
CA ASP A 142 -8.83 -14.42 20.67
C ASP A 142 -7.97 -15.69 20.67
N LYS A 143 -8.41 -16.70 21.43
CA LYS A 143 -7.72 -18.00 21.56
C LYS A 143 -7.66 -18.83 20.27
N ASN A 144 -8.48 -18.51 19.25
CA ASN A 144 -8.45 -19.20 17.96
C ASN A 144 -7.37 -18.63 17.03
N ILE A 145 -6.74 -17.50 17.40
CA ILE A 145 -5.69 -16.86 16.63
C ILE A 145 -4.35 -17.04 17.34
N ILE A 146 -3.35 -17.53 16.59
CA ILE A 146 -1.97 -17.61 17.06
C ILE A 146 -1.13 -16.68 16.20
N LEU A 147 -0.49 -15.70 16.83
CA LEU A 147 0.40 -14.74 16.20
C LEU A 147 1.83 -15.30 16.16
N PHE A 148 2.44 -15.26 14.98
CA PHE A 148 3.82 -15.63 14.70
C PHE A 148 4.58 -14.39 14.23
N GLU A 149 5.19 -13.67 15.17
CA GLU A 149 6.10 -12.55 14.88
C GLU A 149 7.46 -13.04 14.40
N ASN A 150 8.24 -12.19 13.72
CA ASN A 150 9.60 -12.52 13.25
C ASN A 150 9.67 -13.70 12.25
N HIS A 151 8.59 -13.91 11.49
CA HIS A 151 8.48 -14.95 10.46
C HIS A 151 8.39 -14.35 9.05
N THR A 152 9.46 -14.46 8.28
CA THR A 152 9.48 -14.04 6.87
C THR A 152 8.94 -15.15 5.98
N VAL A 153 7.86 -14.92 5.24
CA VAL A 153 7.36 -15.88 4.24
C VAL A 153 8.29 -15.92 3.03
N LEU A 154 8.77 -17.11 2.67
CA LEU A 154 9.75 -17.32 1.59
C LEU A 154 9.12 -17.89 0.31
N SER A 155 8.09 -18.73 0.44
CA SER A 155 7.35 -19.25 -0.72
C SER A 155 5.97 -19.76 -0.35
N ILE A 156 5.10 -19.79 -1.37
CA ILE A 156 3.79 -20.42 -1.32
C ILE A 156 3.94 -21.90 -1.67
N ILE A 157 3.35 -22.76 -0.87
CA ILE A 157 3.28 -24.20 -1.12
C ILE A 157 2.06 -24.44 -2.00
N GLN A 158 2.30 -24.86 -3.24
CA GLN A 158 1.24 -25.11 -4.21
C GLN A 158 1.49 -26.34 -5.07
N GLU A 159 0.42 -26.98 -5.50
CA GLU A 159 0.39 -28.07 -6.47
C GLU A 159 -0.82 -27.86 -7.39
N THR A 160 -0.64 -28.09 -8.70
CA THR A 160 -1.73 -28.02 -9.71
C THR A 160 -2.61 -26.76 -9.67
N GLY A 161 -2.05 -25.60 -9.29
CA GLY A 161 -2.78 -24.32 -9.23
C GLY A 161 -3.59 -24.12 -7.94
N LYS A 162 -3.34 -24.92 -6.90
CA LYS A 162 -3.96 -24.85 -5.58
C LYS A 162 -2.93 -24.60 -4.50
N CYS A 163 -3.24 -23.68 -3.60
CA CYS A 163 -2.41 -23.34 -2.44
C CYS A 163 -2.73 -24.23 -1.23
N TYR A 164 -1.69 -24.68 -0.55
CA TYR A 164 -1.75 -25.53 0.63
C TYR A 164 -1.09 -24.92 1.88
N GLY A 165 -0.49 -23.73 1.74
CA GLY A 165 0.18 -23.03 2.83
C GLY A 165 1.45 -22.31 2.40
N VAL A 166 2.35 -22.08 3.34
CA VAL A 166 3.57 -21.29 3.14
C VAL A 166 4.79 -21.87 3.86
N ARG A 167 5.97 -21.60 3.31
CA ARG A 167 7.27 -21.79 3.96
C ARG A 167 7.75 -20.46 4.52
N THR A 168 8.27 -20.46 5.74
CA THR A 168 8.70 -19.24 6.44
C THR A 168 10.08 -19.41 7.05
N TRP A 169 10.82 -18.33 7.18
CA TRP A 169 12.02 -18.27 8.01
C TRP A 169 11.70 -17.64 9.35
N ASN A 170 11.89 -18.36 10.45
CA ASN A 170 11.82 -17.83 11.79
C ASN A 170 13.19 -17.23 12.15
N SER A 171 13.27 -15.91 12.33
CA SER A 171 14.54 -15.25 12.64
C SER A 171 14.99 -15.41 14.09
N GLU A 172 14.13 -15.87 15.00
CA GLU A 172 14.50 -16.13 16.40
C GLU A 172 15.18 -17.50 16.56
N THR A 173 14.68 -18.52 15.86
CA THR A 173 15.25 -19.87 15.90
C THR A 173 16.26 -20.13 14.78
N GLU A 174 16.39 -19.18 13.84
CA GLU A 174 17.20 -19.28 12.62
C GLU A 174 16.91 -20.55 11.81
N SER A 175 15.63 -20.89 11.67
CA SER A 175 15.19 -22.10 10.99
C SER A 175 13.98 -21.87 10.10
N GLU A 176 13.83 -22.72 9.09
CA GLU A 176 12.60 -22.77 8.31
C GLU A 176 11.47 -23.46 9.10
N GLU A 177 10.29 -22.84 9.07
CA GLU A 177 9.03 -23.40 9.54
C GLU A 177 8.02 -23.51 8.38
N ILE A 178 7.13 -24.49 8.47
CA ILE A 178 6.17 -24.82 7.41
C ILE A 178 4.77 -24.73 8.00
N PHE A 179 3.92 -23.90 7.41
CA PHE A 179 2.54 -23.70 7.80
C PHE A 179 1.64 -24.24 6.71
N MET A 180 0.79 -25.21 7.05
CA MET A 180 -0.18 -25.83 6.14
C MET A 180 -1.60 -25.42 6.54
N GLY A 181 -2.46 -25.13 5.57
CA GLY A 181 -3.85 -24.79 5.85
C GLY A 181 -4.76 -24.86 4.63
N ASN A 182 -6.06 -24.74 4.89
CA ASN A 182 -7.08 -24.85 3.84
C ASN A 182 -7.13 -23.59 2.98
N TYR A 183 -6.96 -22.42 3.61
CA TYR A 183 -7.00 -21.12 2.95
C TYR A 183 -5.81 -20.27 3.39
N THR A 184 -5.14 -19.66 2.42
CA THR A 184 -4.02 -18.74 2.64
C THR A 184 -4.40 -17.34 2.16
N PHE A 185 -4.18 -16.33 2.99
CA PHE A 185 -4.47 -14.92 2.71
C PHE A 185 -3.17 -14.12 2.71
N LEU A 186 -2.90 -13.40 1.63
CA LEU A 186 -1.80 -12.46 1.55
C LEU A 186 -2.30 -11.04 1.87
N ALA A 187 -1.73 -10.43 2.92
CA ALA A 187 -2.07 -9.10 3.41
C ALA A 187 -0.81 -8.32 3.85
N SER A 188 0.30 -8.52 3.14
CA SER A 188 1.63 -8.04 3.53
C SER A 188 1.92 -6.57 3.19
N GLY A 189 0.92 -5.80 2.77
CA GLY A 189 1.05 -4.40 2.36
C GLY A 189 1.68 -4.21 0.96
N GLY A 190 1.93 -2.95 0.61
CA GLY A 190 2.46 -2.57 -0.70
C GLY A 190 4.00 -2.61 -0.82
N ALA A 191 4.50 -1.85 -1.79
CA ALA A 191 5.91 -1.84 -2.18
C ALA A 191 6.56 -0.46 -2.20
N SER A 192 5.93 0.57 -1.60
CA SER A 192 6.43 1.95 -1.73
C SER A 192 7.80 2.17 -1.06
N ALA A 193 8.26 1.28 -0.16
CA ALA A 193 9.60 1.37 0.41
C ALA A 193 10.71 0.81 -0.49
N ILE A 194 10.37 0.39 -1.71
CA ILE A 194 11.36 0.14 -2.76
C ILE A 194 11.99 1.44 -3.28
N PHE A 195 11.36 2.60 -3.07
CA PHE A 195 11.89 3.92 -3.42
C PHE A 195 12.72 4.48 -2.26
N LYS A 196 13.79 5.22 -2.57
CA LYS A 196 14.63 5.87 -1.56
C LYS A 196 13.81 6.75 -0.61
N ARG A 197 12.97 7.63 -1.15
CA ARG A 197 12.08 8.48 -0.34
C ARG A 197 10.68 7.89 -0.31
N THR A 198 10.33 7.36 0.85
CA THR A 198 9.03 6.73 1.10
C THR A 198 8.47 7.15 2.45
N THR A 199 7.14 7.22 2.55
CA THR A 199 6.41 7.40 3.82
C THR A 199 6.04 6.08 4.48
N ASN A 200 6.36 4.95 3.85
CA ASN A 200 6.10 3.63 4.40
C ASN A 200 7.29 3.16 5.26
N PRO A 201 7.07 2.23 6.20
CA PRO A 201 8.16 1.53 6.87
C PRO A 201 9.12 0.88 5.87
N HIS A 202 10.42 0.86 6.21
CA HIS A 202 11.48 0.27 5.36
C HIS A 202 11.31 -1.22 5.07
N THR A 203 10.36 -1.88 5.75
CA THR A 203 9.98 -3.26 5.53
C THR A 203 9.06 -3.43 4.32
N THR A 204 8.38 -2.42 3.81
CA THR A 204 7.35 -2.57 2.76
C THR A 204 7.92 -2.54 1.33
N THR A 205 8.77 -3.51 1.01
CA THR A 205 9.49 -3.62 -0.27
C THR A 205 8.80 -4.51 -1.32
N GLY A 206 7.54 -4.91 -1.08
CA GLY A 206 6.77 -5.71 -2.03
C GLY A 206 6.99 -7.22 -1.95
N ASP A 207 7.39 -7.76 -0.79
CA ASP A 207 7.65 -9.19 -0.62
C ASP A 207 6.45 -10.06 -1.06
N GLY A 208 5.22 -9.66 -0.69
CA GLY A 208 4.00 -10.34 -1.11
C GLY A 208 3.76 -10.33 -2.63
N ILE A 209 4.21 -9.27 -3.32
CA ILE A 209 4.07 -9.14 -4.78
C ILE A 209 5.01 -10.14 -5.45
N ALA A 210 6.26 -10.21 -4.99
CA ALA A 210 7.23 -11.21 -5.47
C ALA A 210 6.77 -12.63 -5.17
N LEU A 211 6.29 -12.91 -3.95
CA LEU A 211 5.75 -14.21 -3.55
C LEU A 211 4.61 -14.65 -4.46
N ALA A 212 3.63 -13.78 -4.70
CA ALA A 212 2.48 -14.07 -5.55
C ALA A 212 2.91 -14.26 -7.01
N TYR A 213 3.78 -13.41 -7.54
CA TYR A 213 4.30 -13.54 -8.90
C TYR A 213 5.08 -14.85 -9.11
N GLU A 214 5.94 -15.22 -8.16
CA GLU A 214 6.69 -16.47 -8.21
C GLU A 214 5.77 -17.71 -8.15
N ALA A 215 4.62 -17.59 -7.48
CA ALA A 215 3.54 -18.57 -7.44
C ALA A 215 2.61 -18.54 -8.68
N ASP A 216 2.94 -17.79 -9.72
CA ASP A 216 2.15 -17.65 -10.96
C ASP A 216 0.81 -16.91 -10.78
N CYS A 217 0.71 -16.02 -9.78
CA CYS A 217 -0.40 -15.08 -9.71
C CYS A 217 -0.30 -14.01 -10.80
N LYS A 218 -1.46 -13.53 -11.24
CA LYS A 218 -1.57 -12.32 -12.07
C LYS A 218 -1.27 -11.08 -11.22
N ILE A 219 -0.35 -10.25 -11.69
CA ILE A 219 0.00 -8.97 -11.09
C ILE A 219 -0.51 -7.86 -12.01
N ALA A 220 -1.18 -6.86 -11.46
CA ALA A 220 -1.81 -5.78 -12.23
C ALA A 220 -1.25 -4.40 -11.84
N ASP A 221 -1.15 -3.50 -12.82
CA ASP A 221 -1.13 -2.04 -12.62
C ASP A 221 0.02 -1.50 -11.74
N MET A 222 1.12 -2.22 -11.70
CA MET A 222 2.30 -1.91 -10.88
C MET A 222 3.01 -0.61 -11.28
N GLU A 223 2.71 -0.04 -12.44
CA GLU A 223 3.21 1.27 -12.86
C GLU A 223 2.59 2.43 -12.06
N PHE A 224 1.44 2.23 -11.42
CA PHE A 224 0.76 3.27 -10.65
C PHE A 224 1.26 3.31 -9.21
N VAL A 225 2.16 4.24 -8.93
CA VAL A 225 2.67 4.53 -7.59
C VAL A 225 2.24 5.94 -7.21
N GLN A 226 1.51 6.07 -6.12
CA GLN A 226 1.14 7.39 -5.62
C GLN A 226 2.30 7.97 -4.82
N PHE A 227 2.78 9.14 -5.24
CA PHE A 227 3.71 9.96 -4.48
C PHE A 227 2.94 11.02 -3.70
N HIS A 228 3.06 11.03 -2.38
CA HIS A 228 2.49 12.10 -1.58
C HIS A 228 3.34 13.36 -1.75
N PRO A 229 2.76 14.53 -2.06
CA PRO A 229 3.52 15.74 -2.40
C PRO A 229 4.32 16.30 -1.22
N THR A 230 3.76 16.22 -0.01
CA THR A 230 4.31 16.84 1.20
C THR A 230 4.74 15.78 2.20
N ALA A 231 5.97 15.27 2.07
CA ALA A 231 6.65 14.52 3.12
C ALA A 231 7.81 15.35 3.64
N LEU A 232 7.91 15.46 4.97
CA LEU A 232 8.97 16.20 5.64
C LEU A 232 10.33 15.71 5.15
N TYR A 233 11.17 16.65 4.75
CA TYR A 233 12.54 16.38 4.33
C TYR A 233 13.47 16.42 5.55
N THR A 234 14.30 15.38 5.69
CA THR A 234 15.42 15.34 6.63
C THR A 234 16.66 14.84 5.90
N GLU A 235 17.85 15.20 6.38
CA GLU A 235 19.12 14.71 5.84
C GLU A 235 19.28 13.19 5.99
N THR A 236 18.55 12.57 6.93
CA THR A 236 18.62 11.12 7.20
C THR A 236 17.71 10.27 6.32
N ASP A 237 17.07 10.86 5.30
CA ASP A 237 16.02 10.26 4.45
C ASP A 237 14.78 9.74 5.19
N LYS A 238 14.76 9.76 6.54
CA LYS A 238 13.57 9.50 7.34
C LYS A 238 12.50 10.50 6.94
N THR A 239 11.42 9.99 6.37
CA THR A 239 10.28 10.83 6.01
C THR A 239 9.22 10.75 7.09
N PHE A 240 8.52 11.86 7.27
CA PHE A 240 7.29 11.92 8.04
C PHE A 240 6.25 12.60 7.16
N LEU A 241 5.09 11.98 7.03
CA LEU A 241 4.01 12.53 6.21
C LEU A 241 3.54 13.85 6.83
N ILE A 242 3.46 14.91 6.01
CA ILE A 242 2.75 16.14 6.36
C ILE A 242 1.39 16.05 5.68
N SER A 243 0.34 15.82 6.48
CA SER A 243 -1.02 15.58 5.99
C SER A 243 -1.47 16.63 4.98
N GLU A 244 -2.22 16.18 3.98
CA GLU A 244 -2.87 17.03 2.99
C GLU A 244 -3.80 18.08 3.62
N ALA A 245 -4.36 17.78 4.80
CA ALA A 245 -5.15 18.72 5.58
C ALA A 245 -4.37 20.02 5.90
N VAL A 246 -3.04 19.98 5.99
CA VAL A 246 -2.21 21.18 6.19
C VAL A 246 -2.30 22.13 5.00
N ARG A 247 -2.31 21.62 3.76
CA ARG A 247 -2.58 22.42 2.55
C ARG A 247 -4.01 22.94 2.54
N GLY A 248 -4.97 22.12 3.00
CA GLY A 248 -6.37 22.48 3.21
C GLY A 248 -6.58 23.68 4.13
N GLU A 249 -5.69 23.90 5.10
CA GLU A 249 -5.71 25.07 5.99
C GLU A 249 -5.12 26.34 5.38
N GLY A 250 -4.68 26.29 4.12
CA GLY A 250 -4.14 27.43 3.39
C GLY A 250 -2.62 27.43 3.26
N ALA A 251 -1.91 26.40 3.72
CA ALA A 251 -0.45 26.34 3.62
C ALA A 251 0.01 26.46 2.16
N GLN A 252 1.07 27.23 1.93
CA GLN A 252 1.52 27.61 0.58
C GLN A 252 2.83 26.92 0.22
N LEU A 253 2.96 26.45 -1.02
CA LEU A 253 4.19 25.85 -1.52
C LEU A 253 5.10 26.94 -2.14
N LEU A 254 6.29 27.11 -1.55
CA LEU A 254 7.28 28.11 -1.93
C LEU A 254 8.58 27.43 -2.39
N ASN A 255 9.16 27.88 -3.50
CA ASN A 255 10.51 27.47 -3.89
C ASN A 255 11.58 28.14 -3.00
N LEU A 256 12.87 27.86 -3.22
CA LEU A 256 13.95 28.45 -2.40
C LEU A 256 14.08 29.98 -2.56
N LYS A 257 13.53 30.56 -3.62
CA LYS A 257 13.47 32.01 -3.83
C LYS A 257 12.31 32.67 -3.05
N GLY A 258 11.47 31.86 -2.39
CA GLY A 258 10.27 32.33 -1.68
C GLY A 258 9.06 32.55 -2.58
N GLU A 259 9.11 32.09 -3.84
CA GLU A 259 8.03 32.29 -4.81
C GLU A 259 6.96 31.19 -4.65
N ARG A 260 5.69 31.59 -4.56
CA ARG A 260 4.55 30.67 -4.57
C ARG A 260 4.25 30.23 -5.99
N PHE A 261 4.60 28.99 -6.33
CA PHE A 261 4.60 28.54 -7.73
C PHE A 261 3.30 27.84 -8.19
N MET A 262 2.54 27.24 -7.28
CA MET A 262 1.35 26.44 -7.66
C MET A 262 0.24 27.21 -8.38
N PRO A 263 -0.09 28.49 -8.03
CA PRO A 263 -1.13 29.24 -8.73
C PRO A 263 -0.85 29.46 -10.23
N ALA A 264 0.42 29.45 -10.65
CA ALA A 264 0.79 29.56 -12.06
C ALA A 264 0.67 28.23 -12.82
N ILE A 265 0.46 27.12 -12.12
CA ILE A 265 0.45 25.76 -12.67
C ILE A 265 -0.96 25.19 -12.75
N HIS A 266 -1.78 25.41 -11.72
CA HIS A 266 -3.11 24.84 -11.62
C HIS A 266 -4.06 25.79 -10.88
N GLU A 267 -5.31 25.87 -11.32
CA GLU A 267 -6.31 26.79 -10.74
C GLU A 267 -6.59 26.52 -9.24
N LEU A 268 -6.63 25.24 -8.86
CA LEU A 268 -6.74 24.80 -7.45
C LEU A 268 -5.46 25.00 -6.61
N ALA A 269 -4.35 25.46 -7.22
CA ALA A 269 -3.06 25.67 -6.58
C ALA A 269 -2.63 24.48 -5.70
N GLU A 270 -2.33 24.69 -4.41
CA GLU A 270 -1.91 23.63 -3.47
C GLU A 270 -2.97 22.54 -3.24
N LEU A 271 -4.23 22.76 -3.63
CA LEU A 271 -5.31 21.77 -3.57
C LEU A 271 -5.53 21.02 -4.90
N ALA A 272 -4.65 21.20 -5.89
CA ALA A 272 -4.64 20.36 -7.08
C ALA A 272 -4.43 18.88 -6.74
N PRO A 273 -4.78 17.94 -7.64
CA PRO A 273 -4.56 16.51 -7.45
C PRO A 273 -3.11 16.17 -7.06
N ARG A 274 -2.93 15.14 -6.22
CA ARG A 274 -1.62 14.78 -5.63
C ARG A 274 -0.52 14.60 -6.65
N ASP A 275 -0.81 13.96 -7.77
CA ASP A 275 0.12 13.71 -8.86
C ASP A 275 0.60 15.03 -9.49
N VAL A 276 -0.29 16.02 -9.68
CA VAL A 276 0.04 17.36 -10.19
C VAL A 276 0.95 18.10 -9.22
N VAL A 277 0.59 18.12 -7.93
CA VAL A 277 1.38 18.81 -6.90
C VAL A 277 2.76 18.15 -6.74
N ALA A 278 2.81 16.82 -6.68
CA ALA A 278 4.07 16.08 -6.55
C ALA A 278 5.01 16.32 -7.75
N ARG A 279 4.49 16.27 -8.99
CA ARG A 279 5.27 16.63 -10.19
C ARG A 279 5.75 18.08 -10.15
N SER A 280 4.92 19.00 -9.70
CA SER A 280 5.25 20.42 -9.64
C SER A 280 6.38 20.69 -8.65
N ILE A 281 6.30 20.11 -7.46
CA ILE A 281 7.39 20.18 -6.47
C ILE A 281 8.66 19.55 -7.02
N PHE A 282 8.56 18.37 -7.64
CA PHE A 282 9.72 17.68 -8.20
C PHE A 282 10.41 18.51 -9.29
N ARG A 283 9.65 19.17 -10.18
CA ARG A 283 10.21 20.10 -11.17
C ARG A 283 10.91 21.30 -10.55
N GLN A 284 10.40 21.83 -9.43
CA GLN A 284 11.10 22.89 -8.69
C GLN A 284 12.42 22.37 -8.14
N ILE A 285 12.43 21.18 -7.50
CA ILE A 285 13.63 20.53 -6.96
C ILE A 285 14.71 20.34 -8.03
N LEU A 286 14.34 19.95 -9.25
CA LEU A 286 15.30 19.80 -10.36
C LEU A 286 15.94 21.12 -10.82
N GLN A 287 15.42 22.28 -10.43
CA GLN A 287 15.88 23.61 -10.84
C GLN A 287 16.69 24.33 -9.73
N GLN A 288 17.02 23.64 -8.65
CA GLN A 288 17.68 24.20 -7.47
C GLN A 288 18.67 23.20 -6.86
N ASP A 289 19.53 23.67 -5.96
CA ASP A 289 20.57 22.83 -5.35
C ASP A 289 20.06 21.99 -4.16
N GLU A 290 18.92 22.37 -3.57
CA GLU A 290 18.35 21.67 -2.42
C GLU A 290 17.27 20.66 -2.84
N PRO A 291 17.22 19.47 -2.23
CA PRO A 291 16.27 18.40 -2.58
C PRO A 291 14.86 18.59 -1.98
N TYR A 292 14.45 19.82 -1.67
CA TYR A 292 13.14 20.13 -1.06
C TYR A 292 12.63 21.52 -1.41
N VAL A 293 11.32 21.73 -1.29
CA VAL A 293 10.69 23.06 -1.29
C VAL A 293 10.15 23.37 0.11
N HIS A 294 9.66 24.58 0.34
CA HIS A 294 9.05 24.95 1.62
C HIS A 294 7.52 24.89 1.55
N LEU A 295 6.90 24.26 2.53
CA LEU A 295 5.48 24.44 2.85
C LEU A 295 5.37 25.52 3.93
N SER A 296 4.91 26.72 3.57
CA SER A 296 4.80 27.85 4.49
C SER A 296 3.41 27.94 5.11
N LEU A 297 3.40 28.06 6.44
CA LEU A 297 2.20 28.29 7.25
C LEU A 297 2.24 29.67 7.92
N LYS A 298 3.26 30.50 7.63
CA LYS A 298 3.53 31.79 8.27
C LYS A 298 2.34 32.77 8.33
N HIS A 299 1.40 32.64 7.41
CA HIS A 299 0.22 33.51 7.30
C HIS A 299 -1.02 32.95 8.04
N ILE A 300 -0.91 31.75 8.61
CA ILE A 300 -1.96 31.06 9.38
C ILE A 300 -1.69 31.32 10.86
N ASP A 301 -2.76 31.51 11.64
CA ASP A 301 -2.68 31.72 13.08
C ASP A 301 -1.93 30.55 13.79
N PRO A 302 -0.82 30.81 14.52
CA PRO A 302 -0.04 29.79 15.20
C PRO A 302 -0.84 28.91 16.16
N GLU A 303 -1.82 29.47 16.88
CA GLU A 303 -2.63 28.70 17.82
C GLU A 303 -3.56 27.72 17.10
N ARG A 304 -4.15 28.14 15.98
CA ARG A 304 -4.91 27.24 15.09
C ARG A 304 -4.04 26.10 14.55
N ILE A 305 -2.79 26.35 14.17
CA ILE A 305 -1.86 25.30 13.69
C ILE A 305 -1.63 24.24 14.78
N LYS A 306 -1.26 24.68 15.99
CA LYS A 306 -0.98 23.80 17.13
C LYS A 306 -2.19 22.98 17.55
N SER A 307 -3.37 23.61 17.52
CA SER A 307 -4.65 22.97 17.85
C SER A 307 -5.04 21.89 16.84
N ARG A 308 -4.89 22.15 15.54
CA ARG A 308 -5.36 21.22 14.50
C ARG A 308 -4.39 20.11 14.17
N PHE A 309 -3.08 20.35 14.32
CA PHE A 309 -2.04 19.40 13.93
C PHE A 309 -1.03 19.14 15.06
N PRO A 310 -1.47 18.73 16.26
CA PRO A 310 -0.61 18.63 17.43
C PRO A 310 0.53 17.62 17.25
N ASN A 311 0.28 16.47 16.61
CA ASN A 311 1.32 15.46 16.39
C ASN A 311 2.34 15.90 15.32
N ILE A 312 1.87 16.51 14.21
CA ILE A 312 2.78 17.08 13.19
C ILE A 312 3.62 18.20 13.81
N PHE A 313 3.01 19.10 14.59
CA PHE A 313 3.69 20.19 15.27
C PHE A 313 4.78 19.69 16.21
N GLU A 314 4.45 18.71 17.06
CA GLU A 314 5.40 18.10 17.98
C GLU A 314 6.52 17.38 17.23
N LYS A 315 6.21 16.71 16.11
CA LYS A 315 7.23 16.06 15.29
C LYS A 315 8.19 17.06 14.63
N CYS A 316 7.67 18.16 14.09
CA CYS A 316 8.49 19.26 13.57
C CYS A 316 9.39 19.84 14.67
N ARG A 317 8.84 20.10 15.87
CA ARG A 317 9.58 20.62 17.02
C ARG A 317 10.74 19.71 17.43
N GLN A 318 10.51 18.39 17.48
CA GLN A 318 11.57 17.41 17.79
C GLN A 318 12.72 17.41 16.77
N LEU A 319 12.45 17.82 15.54
CA LEU A 319 13.42 17.94 14.46
C LEU A 319 14.02 19.36 14.36
N GLY A 320 13.69 20.27 15.28
CA GLY A 320 14.15 21.65 15.26
C GLY A 320 13.50 22.51 14.17
N ILE A 321 12.36 22.07 13.63
CA ILE A 321 11.61 22.77 12.57
C ILE A 321 10.43 23.52 13.20
N ASP A 322 10.30 24.82 12.92
CA ASP A 322 9.14 25.61 13.32
C ASP A 322 8.02 25.47 12.28
N MET A 323 7.02 24.64 12.60
CA MET A 323 5.83 24.43 11.78
C MET A 323 5.03 25.73 11.53
N THR A 324 5.13 26.73 12.41
CA THR A 324 4.38 27.99 12.26
C THR A 324 5.00 28.95 11.25
N ASP A 325 6.23 28.69 10.80
CA ASP A 325 6.88 29.43 9.71
C ASP A 325 6.86 28.63 8.40
N LYS A 326 7.75 27.63 8.30
CA LYS A 326 7.94 26.83 7.09
C LYS A 326 8.50 25.44 7.39
N ILE A 327 8.05 24.46 6.62
CA ILE A 327 8.49 23.06 6.72
C ILE A 327 9.21 22.70 5.41
N PRO A 328 10.43 22.14 5.45
CA PRO A 328 11.04 21.58 4.25
C PRO A 328 10.30 20.30 3.85
N VAL A 329 9.76 20.26 2.63
CA VAL A 329 8.96 19.15 2.11
C VAL A 329 9.44 18.73 0.73
N ALA A 330 9.37 17.44 0.46
CA ALA A 330 9.59 16.88 -0.87
C ALA A 330 8.68 15.67 -1.09
N PRO A 331 8.35 15.31 -2.34
CA PRO A 331 7.43 14.20 -2.59
C PRO A 331 8.08 12.86 -2.26
N ALA A 332 7.30 11.94 -1.71
CA ALA A 332 7.76 10.61 -1.33
C ALA A 332 6.75 9.55 -1.77
N ALA A 333 7.24 8.37 -2.17
CA ALA A 333 6.39 7.23 -2.48
C ALA A 333 5.52 6.90 -1.25
N HIS A 334 4.24 6.62 -1.47
CA HIS A 334 3.27 6.56 -0.39
C HIS A 334 2.33 5.36 -0.47
N TYR A 335 1.84 5.05 -1.67
CA TYR A 335 0.90 3.95 -1.86
C TYR A 335 1.15 3.26 -3.20
N MET A 336 1.19 1.93 -3.20
CA MET A 336 1.18 1.15 -4.43
C MET A 336 -0.28 0.91 -4.84
N VAL A 337 -0.69 1.39 -6.02
CA VAL A 337 -2.06 1.22 -6.51
C VAL A 337 -2.24 -0.15 -7.18
N GLY A 338 -1.20 -0.62 -7.89
CA GLY A 338 -1.14 -1.97 -8.42
C GLY A 338 -0.93 -3.03 -7.34
N GLY A 339 -0.87 -4.29 -7.75
CA GLY A 339 -0.67 -5.41 -6.84
C GLY A 339 -1.08 -6.75 -7.44
N VAL A 340 -1.38 -7.72 -6.58
CA VAL A 340 -1.90 -9.03 -7.00
C VAL A 340 -3.34 -8.86 -7.44
N ARG A 341 -3.65 -9.19 -8.70
CA ARG A 341 -5.02 -9.11 -9.22
C ARG A 341 -5.92 -10.03 -8.42
N SER A 342 -7.03 -9.48 -7.94
CA SER A 342 -8.08 -10.23 -7.25
C SER A 342 -9.45 -9.92 -7.85
N ASP A 343 -10.39 -10.83 -7.61
CA ASP A 343 -11.81 -10.50 -7.77
C ASP A 343 -12.35 -9.73 -6.53
N VAL A 344 -13.64 -9.39 -6.56
CA VAL A 344 -14.30 -8.65 -5.47
C VAL A 344 -14.45 -9.46 -4.16
N ASN A 345 -14.09 -10.74 -4.18
CA ASN A 345 -14.04 -11.61 -3.01
C ASN A 345 -12.59 -11.88 -2.58
N GLY A 346 -11.61 -11.17 -3.14
CA GLY A 346 -10.20 -11.33 -2.79
C GLY A 346 -9.56 -12.62 -3.33
N ARG A 347 -10.23 -13.39 -4.20
CA ARG A 347 -9.65 -14.60 -4.78
C ARG A 347 -8.58 -14.24 -5.80
N THR A 348 -7.46 -14.95 -5.77
CA THR A 348 -6.45 -14.92 -6.84
C THR A 348 -6.80 -15.94 -7.94
N ASN A 349 -5.96 -16.07 -8.96
CA ASN A 349 -6.07 -17.16 -9.93
C ASN A 349 -5.53 -18.51 -9.43
N ILE A 350 -5.08 -18.59 -8.17
CA ILE A 350 -4.64 -19.81 -7.51
C ILE A 350 -5.72 -20.22 -6.51
N GLU A 351 -6.24 -21.45 -6.61
CA GLU A 351 -7.27 -21.96 -5.70
C GLU A 351 -6.78 -21.88 -4.25
N ASN A 352 -7.66 -21.50 -3.33
CA ASN A 352 -7.38 -21.34 -1.91
C ASN A 352 -6.34 -20.25 -1.52
N LEU A 353 -5.90 -19.45 -2.48
CA LEU A 353 -5.06 -18.28 -2.23
C LEU A 353 -5.87 -17.00 -2.42
N TYR A 354 -5.96 -16.22 -1.35
CA TYR A 354 -6.65 -14.94 -1.28
C TYR A 354 -5.66 -13.80 -1.08
N VAL A 355 -6.06 -12.59 -1.43
CA VAL A 355 -5.30 -11.36 -1.21
C VAL A 355 -6.22 -10.21 -0.82
N CYS A 356 -5.77 -9.35 0.11
CA CYS A 356 -6.53 -8.18 0.53
C CYS A 356 -5.62 -7.03 1.03
N GLY A 357 -6.22 -5.85 1.17
CA GLY A 357 -5.50 -4.61 1.51
C GLY A 357 -4.63 -4.10 0.36
N GLU A 358 -3.62 -3.28 0.66
CA GLU A 358 -2.74 -2.64 -0.36
C GLU A 358 -2.00 -3.64 -1.27
N LEU A 359 -1.87 -4.91 -0.87
CA LEU A 359 -1.28 -5.92 -1.75
C LEU A 359 -2.19 -6.30 -2.92
N ALA A 360 -3.51 -6.14 -2.76
CA ALA A 360 -4.50 -6.49 -3.77
C ALA A 360 -4.67 -5.37 -4.79
N SER A 361 -4.71 -5.74 -6.07
CA SER A 361 -5.32 -4.94 -7.11
C SER A 361 -6.76 -5.41 -7.30
N THR A 362 -7.65 -4.87 -6.46
CA THR A 362 -9.10 -5.10 -6.51
C THR A 362 -9.77 -4.30 -7.62
N GLY A 363 -9.11 -3.25 -8.09
CA GLY A 363 -9.62 -2.31 -9.10
C GLY A 363 -10.24 -1.03 -8.52
N ILE A 364 -10.39 -0.88 -7.19
CA ILE A 364 -11.08 0.31 -6.64
C ILE A 364 -10.32 1.63 -6.82
N MET A 365 -9.00 1.56 -6.93
CA MET A 365 -8.12 2.74 -6.93
C MET A 365 -7.86 3.30 -8.33
N GLY A 366 -8.17 2.53 -9.38
CA GLY A 366 -7.84 2.85 -10.76
C GLY A 366 -6.39 3.26 -10.97
N ALA A 367 -6.16 4.46 -11.52
CA ALA A 367 -4.82 5.00 -11.74
C ALA A 367 -4.29 5.84 -10.57
N ASN A 368 -5.15 6.21 -9.62
CA ASN A 368 -4.81 7.10 -8.52
C ASN A 368 -5.81 6.95 -7.36
N ARG A 369 -5.28 6.62 -6.19
CA ARG A 369 -6.07 6.43 -4.98
C ARG A 369 -6.69 7.74 -4.47
N LEU A 370 -8.01 7.71 -4.21
CA LEU A 370 -8.70 8.70 -3.39
C LEU A 370 -8.27 8.59 -1.91
N ALA A 371 -8.05 9.72 -1.26
CA ALA A 371 -7.65 9.75 0.15
C ALA A 371 -8.64 8.97 1.04
N SER A 372 -8.13 8.34 2.09
CA SER A 372 -8.93 7.62 3.11
C SER A 372 -9.67 6.33 2.65
N ASN A 373 -9.61 5.96 1.36
CA ASN A 373 -10.21 4.70 0.87
C ASN A 373 -9.40 3.44 1.22
N SER A 374 -8.09 3.53 1.46
CA SER A 374 -7.23 2.34 1.67
C SER A 374 -7.50 1.59 2.97
N LEU A 375 -7.84 2.31 4.05
CA LEU A 375 -8.24 1.66 5.30
C LEU A 375 -9.61 1.00 5.14
N LEU A 376 -10.52 1.60 4.36
CA LEU A 376 -11.82 1.02 4.06
C LEU A 376 -11.68 -0.26 3.21
N GLU A 377 -10.80 -0.25 2.21
CA GLU A 377 -10.48 -1.42 1.39
C GLU A 377 -10.03 -2.61 2.23
N CYS A 378 -9.15 -2.36 3.21
CA CYS A 378 -8.71 -3.40 4.16
C CYS A 378 -9.88 -4.09 4.86
N LEU A 379 -10.90 -3.31 5.29
CA LEU A 379 -12.04 -3.84 6.03
C LEU A 379 -13.05 -4.55 5.12
N VAL A 380 -13.44 -3.91 4.01
CA VAL A 380 -14.47 -4.43 3.11
C VAL A 380 -13.99 -5.70 2.42
N PHE A 381 -12.84 -5.68 1.77
CA PHE A 381 -12.35 -6.85 1.04
C PHE A 381 -11.73 -7.90 1.96
N GLY A 382 -11.23 -7.50 3.13
CA GLY A 382 -10.85 -8.45 4.20
C GLY A 382 -12.07 -9.22 4.73
N TYR A 383 -13.21 -8.56 4.92
CA TYR A 383 -14.48 -9.20 5.27
C TYR A 383 -14.91 -10.20 4.20
N ARG A 384 -15.03 -9.72 2.95
CA ARG A 384 -15.57 -10.52 1.83
C ARG A 384 -14.72 -11.75 1.56
N ALA A 385 -13.39 -11.62 1.60
CA ALA A 385 -12.49 -12.74 1.38
C ALA A 385 -12.65 -13.85 2.42
N VAL A 386 -12.91 -13.51 3.69
CA VAL A 386 -13.18 -14.52 4.71
C VAL A 386 -14.57 -15.15 4.53
N GLU A 387 -15.61 -14.36 4.31
CA GLU A 387 -16.97 -14.91 4.15
C GLU A 387 -17.09 -15.82 2.91
N ASP A 388 -16.36 -15.52 1.84
CA ASP A 388 -16.31 -16.33 0.61
C ASP A 388 -15.83 -17.78 0.86
N THR A 389 -14.87 -17.96 1.77
CA THR A 389 -14.39 -19.31 2.15
C THR A 389 -15.50 -20.18 2.74
N ARG A 390 -16.51 -19.58 3.39
CA ARG A 390 -17.63 -20.31 3.96
C ARG A 390 -18.55 -20.87 2.89
N GLU A 391 -18.85 -20.07 1.87
CA GLU A 391 -19.74 -20.48 0.79
C GLU A 391 -19.17 -21.70 0.07
N ILE A 392 -17.85 -21.70 -0.16
CA ILE A 392 -17.13 -22.83 -0.78
C ILE A 392 -17.07 -24.06 0.15
N SER A 393 -16.85 -23.88 1.46
CA SER A 393 -16.70 -24.99 2.41
C SER A 393 -17.92 -25.94 2.51
N THR A 394 -19.08 -25.52 1.98
CA THR A 394 -20.27 -26.37 1.87
C THR A 394 -20.15 -27.47 0.79
N GLY A 395 -19.13 -27.40 -0.08
CA GLY A 395 -18.75 -28.44 -1.04
C GLY A 395 -17.48 -29.18 -0.58
N LYS A 396 -17.58 -30.53 -0.49
CA LYS A 396 -16.54 -31.51 -0.07
C LYS A 396 -15.08 -31.05 -0.28
N SER A 397 -14.26 -31.06 0.79
CA SER A 397 -12.79 -31.01 0.65
C SER A 397 -12.25 -32.37 0.18
N SER A 398 -11.54 -32.38 -0.95
CA SER A 398 -10.53 -33.41 -1.20
C SER A 398 -9.31 -33.05 -0.36
N ASN A 399 -9.09 -33.78 0.72
CA ASN A 399 -7.84 -33.68 1.49
C ASN A 399 -6.74 -34.40 0.72
N GLU A 400 -6.19 -33.77 -0.32
CA GLU A 400 -4.85 -34.14 -0.77
C GLU A 400 -3.88 -33.74 0.34
N VAL A 401 -3.43 -34.74 1.10
CA VAL A 401 -2.54 -34.51 2.23
C VAL A 401 -1.10 -34.51 1.73
N ILE A 402 -0.53 -33.32 1.57
CA ILE A 402 0.92 -33.19 1.42
C ILE A 402 1.55 -33.48 2.80
N THR A 403 2.22 -34.63 2.94
CA THR A 403 2.78 -35.10 4.23
C THR A 403 4.30 -34.98 4.35
N ASP A 404 5.05 -34.92 3.26
CA ASP A 404 6.52 -35.09 3.25
C ASP A 404 7.31 -33.81 2.93
N LEU A 405 6.82 -32.63 3.36
CA LEU A 405 7.57 -31.39 3.19
C LEU A 405 8.71 -31.30 4.21
N LYS A 406 9.95 -31.25 3.70
CA LYS A 406 11.16 -30.96 4.48
C LYS A 406 11.58 -29.51 4.29
N PRO A 407 12.26 -28.90 5.29
CA PRO A 407 13.00 -27.66 5.09
C PRO A 407 13.95 -27.75 3.90
N ILE A 408 14.00 -26.68 3.10
CA ILE A 408 14.87 -26.53 1.92
C ILE A 408 15.66 -25.22 1.98
N TYR A 409 15.16 -24.22 2.70
CA TYR A 409 15.80 -22.92 2.79
C TYR A 409 16.92 -22.93 3.83
N ARG A 410 17.96 -22.17 3.54
CA ARG A 410 19.11 -21.95 4.43
C ARG A 410 19.47 -20.46 4.45
N LYS A 411 20.14 -20.02 5.51
CA LYS A 411 20.62 -18.65 5.63
C LYS A 411 22.13 -18.65 5.76
N ASP A 412 22.80 -17.87 4.92
CA ASP A 412 24.23 -17.63 4.98
C ASP A 412 24.48 -16.16 5.40
N PRO A 413 24.91 -15.91 6.66
CA PRO A 413 25.18 -14.56 7.13
C PRO A 413 26.18 -13.76 6.29
N SER A 414 27.09 -14.43 5.55
CA SER A 414 28.07 -13.74 4.70
C SER A 414 27.44 -12.99 3.51
N LYS A 415 26.20 -13.33 3.14
CA LYS A 415 25.44 -12.69 2.04
C LYS A 415 24.60 -11.49 2.47
N GLU A 416 24.53 -11.20 3.77
CA GLU A 416 23.71 -10.10 4.30
C GLU A 416 24.13 -8.73 3.77
N GLU A 417 25.45 -8.48 3.69
CA GLU A 417 26.00 -7.22 3.18
C GLU A 417 25.66 -7.02 1.69
N MET A 418 25.72 -8.10 0.90
CA MET A 418 25.31 -8.07 -0.50
C MET A 418 23.83 -7.66 -0.65
N PHE A 419 22.93 -8.24 0.14
CA PHE A 419 21.51 -7.87 0.14
C PHE A 419 21.30 -6.41 0.57
N ARG A 420 21.98 -5.94 1.62
CA ARG A 420 21.90 -4.54 2.07
C ARG A 420 22.35 -3.57 0.98
N ASN A 421 23.46 -3.86 0.32
CA ASN A 421 23.99 -3.04 -0.76
C ASN A 421 23.04 -3.00 -1.96
N LEU A 422 22.47 -4.15 -2.33
CA LEU A 422 21.46 -4.22 -3.39
C LEU A 422 20.22 -3.38 -3.04
N LYS A 423 19.75 -3.44 -1.78
CA LYS A 423 18.61 -2.63 -1.32
C LYS A 423 18.84 -1.14 -1.53
N VAL A 424 20.02 -0.63 -1.17
CA VAL A 424 20.39 0.77 -1.41
C VAL A 424 20.42 1.08 -2.91
N LYS A 425 21.08 0.25 -3.71
CA LYS A 425 21.17 0.43 -5.18
C LYS A 425 19.79 0.49 -5.84
N VAL A 426 18.94 -0.51 -5.58
CA VAL A 426 17.58 -0.57 -6.12
C VAL A 426 16.78 0.65 -5.66
N SER A 427 16.92 1.09 -4.41
CA SER A 427 16.18 2.26 -3.92
C SER A 427 16.53 3.56 -4.62
N ASN A 428 17.81 3.76 -4.95
CA ASN A 428 18.26 4.90 -5.75
C ASN A 428 17.77 4.77 -7.20
N LEU A 429 17.96 3.60 -7.81
CA LEU A 429 17.49 3.31 -9.18
C LEU A 429 16.00 3.57 -9.33
N MET A 430 15.17 3.09 -8.42
CA MET A 430 13.73 3.31 -8.49
C MET A 430 13.37 4.80 -8.41
N ASN A 431 14.11 5.57 -7.60
CA ASN A 431 13.92 7.01 -7.47
C ASN A 431 14.30 7.76 -8.76
N ASP A 432 15.42 7.38 -9.38
CA ASP A 432 16.04 8.10 -10.50
C ASP A 432 15.45 7.66 -11.86
N ASN A 433 15.13 6.38 -12.03
CA ASN A 433 14.71 5.79 -13.30
C ASN A 433 13.19 5.56 -13.39
N ALA A 434 12.52 5.33 -12.26
CA ALA A 434 11.10 4.95 -12.21
C ALA A 434 10.27 5.83 -11.26
N GLY A 435 10.79 7.01 -10.93
CA GLY A 435 10.21 7.96 -9.98
C GLY A 435 8.96 8.70 -10.51
N ILE A 436 8.87 9.98 -10.14
CA ILE A 436 7.68 10.82 -10.36
C ILE A 436 7.49 11.19 -11.84
N ILE A 437 8.59 11.47 -12.54
CA ILE A 437 8.61 11.78 -13.97
C ILE A 437 9.42 10.69 -14.65
N ARG A 438 8.85 10.08 -15.69
CA ARG A 438 9.44 8.93 -16.40
C ARG A 438 9.55 9.24 -17.89
N ASN A 439 10.46 8.54 -18.57
CA ASN A 439 10.56 8.49 -20.03
C ASN A 439 11.16 7.14 -20.46
N GLU A 440 11.13 6.85 -21.76
CA GLU A 440 11.56 5.54 -22.29
C GLU A 440 13.01 5.23 -21.92
N LYS A 441 13.87 6.25 -22.03
CA LYS A 441 15.30 6.14 -21.81
C LYS A 441 15.60 5.75 -20.36
N LEU A 442 15.08 6.53 -19.40
CA LEU A 442 15.30 6.29 -17.98
C LEU A 442 14.77 4.93 -17.54
N LEU A 443 13.58 4.54 -18.00
CA LEU A 443 12.99 3.24 -17.67
C LEU A 443 13.80 2.07 -18.25
N SER A 444 14.25 2.18 -19.50
CA SER A 444 15.08 1.15 -20.14
C SER A 444 16.45 1.01 -19.46
N GLU A 445 17.10 2.14 -19.14
CA GLU A 445 18.36 2.15 -18.38
C GLU A 445 18.20 1.47 -17.01
N GLY A 446 17.10 1.75 -16.30
CA GLY A 446 16.78 1.10 -15.04
C GLY A 446 16.62 -0.41 -15.18
N LEU A 447 15.94 -0.87 -16.24
CA LEU A 447 15.77 -2.30 -16.50
C LEU A 447 17.10 -3.00 -16.79
N GLU A 448 17.98 -2.40 -17.61
CA GLU A 448 19.31 -2.94 -17.90
C GLU A 448 20.19 -3.07 -16.65
N ILE A 449 20.10 -2.11 -15.72
CA ILE A 449 20.85 -2.19 -14.45
C ILE A 449 20.31 -3.35 -13.59
N LEU A 450 18.99 -3.50 -13.50
CA LEU A 450 18.36 -4.60 -12.76
C LEU A 450 18.75 -5.96 -13.32
N GLU A 451 18.80 -6.11 -14.65
CA GLU A 451 19.24 -7.34 -15.31
C GLU A 451 20.68 -7.71 -14.93
N LYS A 452 21.60 -6.74 -14.94
CA LYS A 452 23.00 -6.96 -14.53
C LYS A 452 23.13 -7.36 -13.06
N GLU A 453 22.40 -6.69 -12.16
CA GLU A 453 22.40 -7.05 -10.73
C GLU A 453 21.83 -8.46 -10.54
N LYS A 454 20.79 -8.84 -11.30
CA LYS A 454 20.17 -10.17 -11.25
C LYS A 454 21.11 -11.29 -11.70
N GLU A 455 21.89 -11.05 -12.75
CA GLU A 455 22.92 -11.99 -13.24
C GLU A 455 24.03 -12.20 -12.20
N ALA A 456 24.37 -11.16 -11.43
CA ALA A 456 25.43 -11.20 -10.42
C ALA A 456 25.04 -11.98 -9.14
N LEU A 457 23.75 -12.24 -8.88
CA LEU A 457 23.29 -12.91 -7.65
C LEU A 457 23.61 -14.41 -7.58
N GLY A 458 23.87 -15.05 -8.72
CA GLY A 458 23.98 -16.51 -8.82
C GLY A 458 22.64 -17.23 -8.62
N ASN A 459 22.60 -18.55 -8.83
CA ASN A 459 21.33 -19.28 -9.00
C ASN A 459 20.74 -19.91 -7.72
N ASP A 460 21.32 -19.64 -6.55
CA ASP A 460 20.96 -20.30 -5.31
C ASP A 460 19.74 -19.65 -4.61
N LYS A 461 18.54 -19.89 -5.15
CA LYS A 461 17.27 -19.36 -4.61
C LYS A 461 16.80 -20.02 -3.32
N GLU A 462 17.50 -21.05 -2.85
CA GLU A 462 17.25 -21.68 -1.54
C GLU A 462 18.02 -20.99 -0.42
N GLU A 463 18.94 -20.07 -0.75
CA GLU A 463 19.58 -19.21 0.23
C GLU A 463 18.74 -17.94 0.48
N TYR A 464 18.49 -17.65 1.76
CA TYR A 464 17.62 -16.59 2.26
C TYR A 464 17.91 -15.21 1.65
N TYR A 465 19.16 -14.71 1.74
CA TYR A 465 19.49 -13.37 1.25
C TYR A 465 19.50 -13.32 -0.28
N THR A 466 19.96 -14.36 -0.96
CA THR A 466 19.86 -14.48 -2.42
C THR A 466 18.40 -14.44 -2.89
N LEU A 467 17.49 -15.15 -2.22
CA LEU A 467 16.06 -15.11 -2.53
C LEU A 467 15.46 -13.71 -2.34
N LEU A 468 15.74 -13.06 -1.20
CA LEU A 468 15.25 -11.70 -0.95
C LEU A 468 15.78 -10.69 -1.98
N SER A 469 17.04 -10.84 -2.41
CA SER A 469 17.62 -10.06 -3.51
C SER A 469 16.86 -10.26 -4.83
N TYR A 470 16.54 -11.50 -5.19
CA TYR A 470 15.72 -11.80 -6.37
C TYR A 470 14.32 -11.20 -6.29
N ASN A 471 13.67 -11.29 -5.12
CA ASN A 471 12.35 -10.73 -4.89
C ASN A 471 12.36 -9.21 -5.07
N LEU A 472 13.36 -8.52 -4.52
CA LEU A 472 13.50 -7.08 -4.65
C LEU A 472 13.66 -6.64 -6.11
N ILE A 473 14.53 -7.31 -6.87
CA ILE A 473 14.69 -7.05 -8.31
C ILE A 473 13.39 -7.34 -9.07
N THR A 474 12.71 -8.43 -8.73
CA THR A 474 11.44 -8.81 -9.37
C THR A 474 10.37 -7.73 -9.18
N VAL A 475 10.22 -7.18 -7.97
CA VAL A 475 9.28 -6.09 -7.71
C VAL A 475 9.65 -4.84 -8.52
N ALA A 476 10.93 -4.49 -8.60
CA ALA A 476 11.38 -3.36 -9.41
C ALA A 476 11.08 -3.55 -10.91
N GLU A 477 11.36 -4.73 -11.45
CA GLU A 477 11.01 -5.10 -12.83
C GLU A 477 9.49 -5.02 -13.07
N LEU A 478 8.69 -5.51 -12.12
CA LEU A 478 7.24 -5.48 -12.19
C LEU A 478 6.68 -4.06 -12.19
N ILE A 479 7.39 -3.06 -11.66
CA ILE A 479 7.00 -1.64 -11.74
C ILE A 479 7.45 -1.02 -13.06
N ILE A 480 8.69 -1.29 -13.50
CA ILE A 480 9.30 -0.64 -14.67
C ILE A 480 8.71 -1.15 -15.99
N LYS A 481 8.55 -2.47 -16.15
CA LYS A 481 8.08 -3.06 -17.41
C LYS A 481 6.69 -2.57 -17.84
N PRO A 482 5.65 -2.51 -16.98
CA PRO A 482 4.37 -1.95 -17.39
C PRO A 482 4.43 -0.42 -17.59
N ALA A 483 5.36 0.29 -16.91
CA ALA A 483 5.60 1.71 -17.15
C ALA A 483 6.26 2.00 -18.52
N ILE A 484 6.98 1.03 -19.09
CA ILE A 484 7.46 1.07 -20.48
C ILE A 484 6.30 0.76 -21.44
N TYR A 485 5.49 -0.24 -21.10
CA TYR A 485 4.35 -0.66 -21.92
C TYR A 485 3.28 0.43 -22.06
N ARG A 486 2.97 1.16 -20.97
CA ARG A 486 1.98 2.23 -20.96
C ARG A 486 2.55 3.50 -21.60
N LYS A 487 2.12 3.79 -22.83
CA LYS A 487 2.54 4.96 -23.62
C LYS A 487 1.51 6.08 -23.52
N GLU A 488 1.20 6.48 -22.28
CA GLU A 488 0.32 7.59 -21.91
C GLU A 488 0.74 8.14 -20.54
N SER A 489 0.08 9.19 -20.06
CA SER A 489 0.21 9.69 -18.68
C SER A 489 -1.16 9.76 -18.02
N ARG A 490 -1.33 9.04 -16.90
CA ARG A 490 -2.60 8.93 -16.17
C ARG A 490 -2.34 8.73 -14.67
N GLY A 491 -2.99 9.52 -13.83
CA GLY A 491 -2.92 9.37 -12.36
C GLY A 491 -1.48 9.32 -11.82
N GLY A 492 -1.14 8.27 -11.07
CA GLY A 492 0.19 8.02 -10.49
C GLY A 492 1.28 7.60 -11.48
N HIS A 493 0.97 7.55 -12.77
CA HIS A 493 1.93 7.25 -13.85
C HIS A 493 2.06 8.45 -14.79
N TYR A 494 3.25 9.03 -14.88
CA TYR A 494 3.53 10.15 -15.78
C TYR A 494 4.78 9.91 -16.63
N ARG A 495 4.57 9.93 -17.95
CA ARG A 495 5.58 9.83 -19.00
C ARG A 495 5.71 11.17 -19.70
N GLU A 496 6.85 11.84 -19.57
CA GLU A 496 7.02 13.16 -20.21
C GLU A 496 7.05 13.09 -21.75
N ASP A 497 7.42 11.94 -22.29
CA ASP A 497 7.39 11.63 -23.72
C ASP A 497 6.02 11.12 -24.22
N TYR A 498 5.07 10.86 -23.31
CA TYR A 498 3.66 10.60 -23.59
C TYR A 498 2.77 11.35 -22.56
N PRO A 499 2.72 12.69 -22.58
CA PRO A 499 2.23 13.51 -21.47
C PRO A 499 0.69 13.56 -21.33
N HIS A 500 -0.04 12.86 -22.19
CA HIS A 500 -1.50 12.90 -22.26
C HIS A 500 -2.12 11.54 -21.96
N GLU A 501 -3.36 11.57 -21.48
CA GLU A 501 -4.20 10.38 -21.33
C GLU A 501 -4.69 9.89 -22.69
N GLU A 502 -4.67 8.57 -22.91
CA GLU A 502 -5.06 7.92 -24.16
C GLU A 502 -6.14 6.87 -23.91
N ASN A 503 -7.28 6.96 -24.62
CA ASN A 503 -8.40 6.03 -24.44
C ASN A 503 -8.02 4.56 -24.74
N SER A 504 -7.02 4.33 -25.61
CA SER A 504 -6.51 2.99 -25.93
C SER A 504 -5.84 2.28 -24.74
N PHE A 505 -5.58 3.01 -23.66
CA PHE A 505 -4.98 2.53 -22.42
C PHE A 505 -5.96 2.51 -21.23
N ILE A 506 -7.27 2.63 -21.49
CA ILE A 506 -8.33 2.28 -20.52
C ILE A 506 -8.38 0.75 -20.37
N LYS A 507 -7.36 0.21 -19.71
CA LYS A 507 -7.10 -1.21 -19.49
C LYS A 507 -6.11 -1.40 -18.35
N HIS A 508 -6.30 -2.48 -17.62
CA HIS A 508 -5.37 -2.98 -16.61
C HIS A 508 -4.20 -3.69 -17.30
N ILE A 509 -2.96 -3.36 -16.94
CA ILE A 509 -1.79 -4.06 -17.48
C ILE A 509 -1.48 -5.26 -16.59
N ILE A 510 -1.42 -6.45 -17.17
CA ILE A 510 -1.24 -7.72 -16.46
C ILE A 510 0.12 -8.32 -16.76
N GLN A 511 0.82 -8.71 -15.70
CA GLN A 511 2.06 -9.45 -15.73
C GLN A 511 1.86 -10.80 -15.02
N GLN A 512 2.43 -11.86 -15.60
CA GLN A 512 2.39 -13.20 -15.04
C GLN A 512 3.66 -13.96 -15.44
N LYS A 513 4.18 -14.77 -14.53
CA LYS A 513 5.48 -15.43 -14.70
C LYS A 513 5.51 -16.30 -15.95
N GLY A 514 6.54 -16.10 -16.78
CA GLY A 514 6.72 -16.83 -18.04
C GLY A 514 5.73 -16.47 -19.14
N ARG A 515 4.91 -15.43 -18.97
CA ARG A 515 3.96 -14.94 -19.97
C ARG A 515 4.34 -13.53 -20.45
N PRO A 516 4.06 -13.19 -21.72
CA PRO A 516 4.18 -11.82 -22.19
C PRO A 516 3.26 -10.88 -21.40
N ILE A 517 3.66 -9.61 -21.29
CA ILE A 517 2.81 -8.57 -20.71
C ILE A 517 1.55 -8.44 -21.55
N GLY A 518 0.40 -8.53 -20.87
CA GLY A 518 -0.92 -8.40 -21.47
C GLY A 518 -1.67 -7.21 -20.90
N ALA A 519 -2.88 -6.99 -21.41
CA ALA A 519 -3.80 -6.03 -20.83
C ALA A 519 -5.23 -6.57 -20.89
N ILE A 520 -6.04 -6.21 -19.89
CA ILE A 520 -7.46 -6.53 -19.80
C ILE A 520 -8.20 -5.19 -19.80
N PRO A 521 -9.22 -4.99 -20.65
CA PRO A 521 -10.06 -3.80 -20.57
C PRO A 521 -10.58 -3.60 -19.14
N VAL A 522 -10.75 -2.34 -18.73
CA VAL A 522 -11.52 -2.06 -17.53
C VAL A 522 -12.95 -2.54 -17.78
N ASP A 523 -13.55 -3.24 -16.83
CA ASP A 523 -14.92 -3.71 -16.97
C ASP A 523 -15.87 -2.49 -16.97
N ASP A 524 -16.17 -1.99 -18.17
CA ASP A 524 -17.14 -0.93 -18.40
C ASP A 524 -18.56 -1.51 -18.53
N LYS A 525 -19.44 -1.03 -17.66
CA LYS A 525 -20.93 -1.01 -17.75
C LYS A 525 -21.70 -2.29 -17.45
#